data_AF-A0A7S2GLJ8-F1
#
_entry.id   AF-A0A7S2GLJ8-F1
#
_cell.length_a   1.000
_cell.length_b   1.000
_cell.length_c   1.000
_cell.angle_alpha   90.00
_cell.angle_beta   90.00
_cell.angle_gamma   90.00
#
_symmetry.space_group_name_H-M   'P 1'
#
loop_
_entity.id
_entity.type
_entity.pdbx_description
1 polymer ?
#
loop_
_entity_poly.entity_id
_entity_poly.type
_entity_poly.pdbx_seq_one_letter_code
_entity_poly.pdbx_strand_id
1 'polypeptide(L)'
;HRWEGVAGLIRLRKSFGKGRKMPAVTNKYSKGPHAAFGLENQAFVALHRGYNWDTGLGSNKTWNLTGLQTGMPPGRYCDLARESRPVPEATGGPQVLPCYWVVTVGPGGNISKGFVTSGYTMAVHVDYLAKPEPGAASEALLRS
;
A
#
# COMPACT_ATOMS: atom_id res chain seq x y z
N HIS A 1 -18.06 -13.64 9.32
CA HIS A 1 -17.91 -12.17 9.33
C HIS A 1 -16.45 -11.79 9.56
N ARG A 2 -15.71 -11.46 8.50
CA ARG A 2 -14.39 -10.80 8.59
C ARG A 2 -14.51 -9.50 7.80
N TRP A 3 -14.07 -8.40 8.39
CA TRP A 3 -14.16 -7.07 7.78
C TRP A 3 -13.02 -6.93 6.77
N GLU A 4 -13.34 -6.45 5.55
CA GLU A 4 -12.35 -6.17 4.52
C GLU A 4 -11.26 -5.21 5.05
N GLY A 5 -10.01 -5.46 4.69
CA GLY A 5 -8.88 -4.62 5.08
C GLY A 5 -8.38 -4.82 6.51
N VAL A 6 -9.25 -5.20 7.46
CA VAL A 6 -8.85 -5.36 8.87
C VAL A 6 -7.78 -6.44 9.04
N ALA A 7 -7.92 -7.59 8.38
CA ALA A 7 -6.93 -8.65 8.44
C ALA A 7 -5.57 -8.18 7.88
N GLY A 8 -5.58 -7.47 6.75
CA GLY A 8 -4.36 -6.93 6.12
C GLY A 8 -3.69 -5.84 6.98
N LEU A 9 -4.45 -4.93 7.57
CA LEU A 9 -3.92 -3.90 8.47
C LEU A 9 -3.39 -4.47 9.79
N ILE A 10 -4.01 -5.53 10.32
CA ILE A 10 -3.44 -6.27 11.46
C ILE A 10 -2.10 -6.89 11.08
N ARG A 11 -1.98 -7.44 9.86
CA ARG A 11 -0.72 -7.99 9.36
C ARG A 11 0.35 -6.92 9.17
N LEU A 12 0.00 -5.78 8.59
CA LEU A 12 0.87 -4.61 8.53
C LEU A 12 1.37 -4.19 9.91
N ARG A 13 0.48 -4.07 10.91
CA ARG A 13 0.91 -3.72 12.26
C ARG A 13 1.85 -4.78 12.86
N LYS A 14 1.57 -6.06 12.61
CA LYS A 14 2.36 -7.17 13.15
C LYS A 14 3.73 -7.31 12.47
N SER A 15 3.92 -6.86 11.22
CA SER A 15 5.25 -6.90 10.56
C SER A 15 6.27 -5.98 11.25
N PHE A 16 5.79 -4.95 11.94
CA PHE A 16 6.58 -4.07 12.80
C PHE A 16 6.61 -4.51 14.29
N GLY A 17 5.84 -5.54 14.66
CA GLY A 17 5.77 -6.07 16.03
C GLY A 17 6.77 -7.19 16.31
N LYS A 18 6.86 -7.62 17.58
CA LYS A 18 7.79 -8.66 18.11
C LYS A 18 9.28 -8.25 18.11
N GLY A 19 9.63 -7.26 18.92
CA GLY A 19 11.04 -6.92 19.21
C GLY A 19 11.75 -6.10 18.12
N ARG A 20 11.05 -5.70 17.06
CA ARG A 20 11.57 -4.79 16.04
C ARG A 20 11.35 -3.35 16.46
N LYS A 21 12.34 -2.48 16.23
CA LYS A 21 12.19 -1.03 16.41
C LYS A 21 11.17 -0.52 15.40
N MET A 22 10.18 0.26 15.87
CA MET A 22 9.25 0.94 14.97
C MET A 22 10.04 1.84 14.02
N PRO A 23 9.82 1.75 12.68
CA PRO A 23 10.49 2.62 11.74
C PRO A 23 10.12 4.09 11.95
N ALA A 24 11.03 4.99 11.59
CA ALA A 24 10.73 6.41 11.58
C ALA A 24 9.66 6.75 10.52
N VAL A 25 8.82 7.74 10.82
CA VAL A 25 7.85 8.27 9.86
C VAL A 25 8.56 9.20 8.87
N THR A 26 8.54 8.84 7.59
CA THR A 26 9.19 9.56 6.48
C THR A 26 8.16 10.02 5.45
N ASN A 27 8.60 10.77 4.43
CA ASN A 27 7.81 11.07 3.21
C ASN A 27 6.37 11.53 3.48
N LYS A 28 6.21 12.46 4.42
CA LYS A 28 4.91 12.94 4.88
C LYS A 28 4.25 13.80 3.80
N TYR A 29 2.96 13.57 3.57
CA TYR A 29 2.12 14.37 2.70
C TYR A 29 0.83 14.72 3.43
N SER A 30 0.39 15.97 3.35
CA SER A 30 -0.94 16.37 3.82
C SER A 30 -1.45 17.53 2.99
N LYS A 31 -2.64 17.37 2.39
CA LYS A 31 -3.34 18.42 1.65
C LYS A 31 -4.83 18.14 1.65
N GLY A 32 -5.62 19.05 2.23
CA GLY A 32 -7.08 18.91 2.28
C GLY A 32 -7.50 17.58 2.93
N PRO A 33 -8.33 16.74 2.26
CA PRO A 33 -8.80 15.47 2.81
C PRO A 33 -7.77 14.32 2.71
N HIS A 34 -6.55 14.60 2.24
CA HIS A 34 -5.53 13.61 1.93
C HIS A 34 -4.38 13.68 2.93
N ALA A 35 -3.97 12.52 3.43
CA ALA A 35 -2.75 12.36 4.22
C ALA A 35 -2.01 11.10 3.77
N ALA A 36 -0.69 11.14 3.70
CA ALA A 36 0.12 9.94 3.48
C ALA A 36 1.46 10.05 4.19
N PHE A 37 2.09 8.90 4.46
CA PHE A 37 3.40 8.82 5.06
C PHE A 37 4.08 7.49 4.76
N GLY A 38 5.40 7.52 4.70
CA GLY A 38 6.25 6.34 4.68
C GLY A 38 6.64 5.89 6.09
N LEU A 39 6.97 4.61 6.22
CA LEU A 39 7.67 4.02 7.36
C LEU A 39 9.03 3.56 6.84
N GLU A 40 9.99 4.49 6.82
CA GLU A 40 11.29 4.37 6.18
C GLU A 40 11.18 3.83 4.74
N ASN A 41 11.77 2.68 4.45
CA ASN A 41 11.71 1.97 3.17
C ASN A 41 10.85 0.70 3.23
N GLN A 42 10.08 0.51 4.32
CA GLN A 42 9.38 -0.75 4.61
C GLN A 42 7.90 -0.71 4.25
N ALA A 43 7.24 0.45 4.43
CA ALA A 43 5.82 0.60 4.14
C ALA A 43 5.44 2.02 3.76
N PHE A 44 4.26 2.14 3.18
CA PHE A 44 3.63 3.42 2.86
C PHE A 44 2.13 3.32 3.10
N VAL A 45 1.57 4.37 3.68
CA VAL A 45 0.15 4.47 4.02
C VAL A 45 -0.40 5.76 3.46
N ALA A 46 -1.55 5.68 2.80
CA ALA A 46 -2.30 6.83 2.31
C ALA A 46 -3.76 6.75 2.76
N LEU A 47 -4.28 7.86 3.27
CA LEU A 47 -5.62 8.01 3.80
C LEU A 47 -6.36 9.11 3.03
N HIS A 48 -7.58 8.80 2.62
CA HIS A 48 -8.54 9.78 2.13
C HIS A 48 -9.71 9.88 3.10
N ARG A 49 -9.81 11.00 3.85
CA ARG A 49 -10.87 11.21 4.87
C ARG A 49 -12.29 10.99 4.33
N GLY A 50 -12.50 11.37 3.07
CA GLY A 50 -13.75 11.16 2.34
C GLY A 50 -14.66 12.39 2.37
N TYR A 51 -15.87 12.20 1.85
CA TYR A 51 -16.94 13.20 1.85
C TYR A 51 -17.97 12.86 2.92
N ASN A 52 -18.32 13.84 3.75
CA ASN A 52 -19.43 13.73 4.68
C ASN A 52 -20.65 14.40 4.03
N TRP A 53 -21.69 13.60 3.73
CA TRP A 53 -22.90 14.07 3.07
C TRP A 53 -23.78 14.96 3.96
N ASP A 54 -23.75 14.76 5.29
CA ASP A 54 -24.56 15.54 6.23
C ASP A 54 -24.05 16.97 6.40
N THR A 55 -22.73 17.16 6.37
CA THR A 55 -22.07 18.46 6.56
C THR A 55 -21.62 19.10 5.25
N GLY A 56 -21.66 18.36 4.15
CA GLY A 56 -21.13 18.78 2.85
C GLY A 56 -19.60 18.92 2.80
N LEU A 57 -18.88 18.46 3.83
CA LEU A 57 -17.43 18.67 3.96
C LEU A 57 -16.61 17.49 3.44
N GLY A 58 -15.54 17.78 2.71
CA GLY A 58 -14.54 16.81 2.25
C GLY A 58 -14.50 16.68 0.72
N SER A 59 -14.14 15.50 0.22
CA SER A 59 -14.11 15.20 -1.22
C SER A 59 -14.60 13.80 -1.47
N ASN A 60 -15.44 13.62 -2.50
CA ASN A 60 -15.90 12.32 -2.97
C ASN A 60 -15.03 11.78 -4.14
N LYS A 61 -14.02 12.54 -4.57
CA LYS A 61 -13.17 12.19 -5.70
C LYS A 61 -12.08 11.19 -5.29
N THR A 62 -11.82 10.22 -6.16
CA THR A 62 -10.66 9.32 -6.01
C THR A 62 -9.36 10.13 -6.08
N TRP A 63 -8.45 9.86 -5.15
CA TRP A 63 -7.13 10.47 -5.13
C TRP A 63 -6.13 9.60 -5.88
N ASN A 64 -5.55 10.15 -6.95
CA ASN A 64 -4.43 9.54 -7.65
C ASN A 64 -3.13 9.77 -6.86
N LEU A 65 -2.42 8.68 -6.55
CA LEU A 65 -1.19 8.71 -5.76
C LEU A 65 0.09 8.83 -6.61
N THR A 66 -0.02 8.81 -7.95
CA THR A 66 1.14 8.88 -8.84
C THR A 66 2.02 10.09 -8.52
N GLY A 67 3.32 9.85 -8.38
CA GLY A 67 4.33 10.85 -8.07
C GLY A 67 4.62 11.05 -6.58
N LEU A 68 3.83 10.45 -5.67
CA LEU A 68 4.17 10.50 -4.24
C LEU A 68 5.40 9.64 -3.94
N GLN A 69 6.33 10.22 -3.19
CA GLN A 69 7.51 9.52 -2.69
C GLN A 69 7.13 8.60 -1.53
N THR A 70 7.53 7.34 -1.60
CA THR A 70 7.27 6.33 -0.56
C THR A 70 8.51 5.99 0.23
N GLY A 71 9.70 6.06 -0.38
CA GLY A 71 10.94 5.52 0.15
C GLY A 71 11.07 3.99 0.00
N MET A 72 10.02 3.30 -0.47
CA MET A 72 10.03 1.87 -0.69
C MET A 72 10.83 1.50 -1.94
N PRO A 73 11.39 0.26 -2.00
CA PRO A 73 12.02 -0.22 -3.21
C PRO A 73 11.03 -0.30 -4.39
N PRO A 74 11.52 -0.25 -5.65
CA PRO A 74 10.66 -0.47 -6.81
C PRO A 74 10.02 -1.85 -6.77
N GLY A 75 8.73 -1.93 -7.07
CA GLY A 75 7.99 -3.18 -6.98
C GLY A 75 6.49 -3.03 -7.11
N ARG A 76 5.79 -4.16 -7.06
CA ARG A 76 4.32 -4.24 -7.04
C ARG A 76 3.89 -4.79 -5.70
N TYR A 77 3.10 -4.01 -4.97
CA TYR A 77 2.68 -4.33 -3.60
C TYR A 77 1.17 -4.46 -3.53
N CYS A 78 0.70 -5.35 -2.66
CA CYS A 78 -0.71 -5.51 -2.39
C CYS A 78 -1.23 -4.40 -1.48
N ASP A 79 -2.36 -3.80 -1.84
CA ASP A 79 -3.07 -2.92 -0.92
C ASP A 79 -3.75 -3.73 0.19
N LEU A 80 -3.08 -3.80 1.33
CA LEU A 80 -3.52 -4.56 2.50
C LEU A 80 -4.79 -3.99 3.13
N ALA A 81 -5.06 -2.69 2.94
CA ALA A 81 -6.24 -2.03 3.48
C ALA A 81 -7.52 -2.38 2.70
N ARG A 82 -7.40 -3.03 1.54
CA ARG A 82 -8.51 -3.47 0.69
C ARG A 82 -8.48 -4.97 0.40
N GLU A 83 -7.68 -5.72 1.15
CA GLU A 83 -7.62 -7.16 1.01
C GLU A 83 -8.78 -7.80 1.78
N SER A 84 -9.63 -8.52 1.05
CA SER A 84 -10.81 -9.21 1.60
C SER A 84 -10.52 -10.64 2.04
N ARG A 85 -9.37 -11.21 1.61
CA ARG A 85 -8.97 -12.58 1.94
C ARG A 85 -8.00 -12.61 3.12
N PRO A 86 -7.77 -13.81 3.70
CA PRO A 86 -6.74 -13.97 4.72
C PRO A 86 -5.36 -13.57 4.20
N VAL A 87 -4.70 -12.67 4.93
CA VAL A 87 -3.31 -12.29 4.68
C VAL A 87 -2.40 -13.14 5.57
N PRO A 88 -1.48 -13.96 5.02
CA PRO A 88 -0.57 -14.78 5.80
C PRO A 88 0.46 -13.92 6.56
N GLU A 89 1.10 -14.51 7.57
CA GLU A 89 2.24 -13.87 8.23
C GLU A 89 3.51 -14.04 7.37
N ALA A 90 4.30 -12.99 7.22
CA ALA A 90 5.56 -13.03 6.46
C ALA A 90 6.73 -13.52 7.33
N THR A 91 6.62 -14.72 7.93
CA THR A 91 7.65 -15.25 8.86
C THR A 91 8.92 -15.74 8.18
N GLY A 92 8.87 -16.03 6.88
CA GLY A 92 10.00 -16.56 6.09
C GLY A 92 10.45 -15.63 4.96
N GLY A 93 10.12 -14.34 5.03
CA GLY A 93 10.39 -13.35 3.98
C GLY A 93 9.14 -12.94 3.18
N PRO A 94 9.33 -12.16 2.10
CA PRO A 94 8.22 -11.58 1.34
C PRO A 94 7.25 -12.62 0.80
N GLN A 95 5.96 -12.33 0.92
CA GLN A 95 4.84 -13.15 0.48
C GLN A 95 4.29 -12.60 -0.84
N VAL A 96 4.20 -13.45 -1.86
CA VAL A 96 3.54 -13.10 -3.12
C VAL A 96 2.05 -13.48 -3.01
N LEU A 97 1.18 -12.47 -3.00
CA LEU A 97 -0.26 -12.65 -2.85
C LEU A 97 -0.99 -12.39 -4.18
N PRO A 98 -2.07 -13.15 -4.47
CA PRO A 98 -2.92 -12.90 -5.63
C PRO A 98 -3.89 -11.72 -5.38
N CYS A 99 -3.41 -10.57 -4.90
CA CYS A 99 -4.23 -9.40 -4.56
C CYS A 99 -4.87 -8.75 -5.79
N TYR A 100 -6.09 -8.26 -5.60
CA TYR A 100 -6.83 -7.55 -6.66
C TYR A 100 -6.38 -6.08 -6.77
N TRP A 101 -6.12 -5.45 -5.62
CA TRP A 101 -5.67 -4.07 -5.54
C TRP A 101 -4.14 -4.02 -5.39
N VAL A 102 -3.49 -3.34 -6.34
CA VAL A 102 -2.03 -3.27 -6.44
C VAL A 102 -1.58 -1.82 -6.52
N VAL A 103 -0.50 -1.52 -5.80
CA VAL A 103 0.25 -0.27 -5.92
C VAL A 103 1.61 -0.59 -6.53
N THR A 104 1.98 0.16 -7.56
CA THR A 104 3.29 0.04 -8.20
C THR A 104 4.17 1.20 -7.78
N VAL A 105 5.34 0.86 -7.21
CA VAL A 105 6.41 1.80 -6.90
C VAL A 105 7.45 1.69 -8.01
N GLY A 106 7.74 2.81 -8.67
CA GLY A 106 8.73 2.91 -9.73
C GLY A 106 10.15 3.13 -9.21
N PRO A 107 11.12 3.31 -10.13
CA PRO A 107 12.47 3.73 -9.77
C PRO A 107 12.48 5.00 -8.91
N GLY A 108 13.35 5.04 -7.90
CA GLY A 108 13.46 6.19 -6.99
C GLY A 108 12.38 6.27 -5.91
N GLY A 109 11.55 5.23 -5.74
CA GLY A 109 10.59 5.12 -4.63
C GLY A 109 9.27 5.86 -4.83
N ASN A 110 9.05 6.45 -6.01
CA ASN A 110 7.80 7.15 -6.31
C ASN A 110 6.71 6.17 -6.77
N ILE A 111 5.46 6.41 -6.38
CA ILE A 111 4.32 5.65 -6.90
C ILE A 111 4.14 5.94 -8.39
N SER A 112 4.18 4.90 -9.22
CA SER A 112 3.85 5.00 -10.65
C SER A 112 2.38 4.68 -10.93
N LYS A 113 1.76 3.80 -10.13
CA LYS A 113 0.34 3.45 -10.21
C LYS A 113 -0.24 3.19 -8.82
N GLY A 114 -1.31 3.87 -8.46
CA GLY A 114 -2.02 3.66 -7.20
C GLY A 114 -3.06 4.75 -6.94
N PHE A 115 -4.09 4.44 -6.17
CA PHE A 115 -5.14 5.40 -5.83
C PHE A 115 -5.79 5.08 -4.49
N VAL A 116 -6.46 6.08 -3.91
CA VAL A 116 -7.31 5.92 -2.71
C VAL A 116 -8.70 6.48 -3.03
N THR A 117 -9.72 5.65 -2.91
CA THR A 117 -11.11 6.08 -3.03
C THR A 117 -11.52 6.94 -1.83
N SER A 118 -12.48 7.84 -2.02
CA SER A 118 -13.02 8.66 -0.93
C SER A 118 -13.47 7.79 0.26
N GLY A 119 -12.94 8.06 1.46
CA GLY A 119 -13.29 7.36 2.69
C GLY A 119 -12.46 6.10 2.95
N TYR A 120 -11.47 5.80 2.09
CA TYR A 120 -10.64 4.61 2.21
C TYR A 120 -9.21 4.93 2.64
N THR A 121 -8.52 3.86 3.01
CA THR A 121 -7.08 3.81 3.24
C THR A 121 -6.46 2.88 2.20
N MET A 122 -5.24 3.18 1.78
CA MET A 122 -4.33 2.26 1.11
C MET A 122 -3.14 2.03 2.03
N ALA A 123 -2.72 0.78 2.17
CA ALA A 123 -1.50 0.47 2.91
C ALA A 123 -0.71 -0.66 2.24
N VAL A 124 0.58 -0.43 2.05
CA VAL A 124 1.50 -1.39 1.42
C VAL A 124 2.72 -1.62 2.31
N HIS A 125 3.32 -2.80 2.19
CA HIS A 125 4.52 -3.19 2.94
C HIS A 125 5.39 -4.10 2.07
N VAL A 126 6.72 -4.02 2.23
CA VAL A 126 7.69 -4.76 1.41
C VAL A 126 7.53 -6.27 1.45
N ASP A 127 7.04 -6.80 2.56
CA ASP A 127 6.75 -8.22 2.74
C ASP A 127 5.50 -8.73 1.99
N TYR A 128 4.71 -7.87 1.34
CA TYR A 128 3.45 -8.26 0.69
C TYR A 128 3.42 -7.82 -0.77
N LEU A 129 4.00 -8.68 -1.62
CA LEU A 129 4.16 -8.46 -3.05
C LEU A 129 2.91 -8.92 -3.81
N ALA A 130 2.57 -8.19 -4.86
CA ALA A 130 1.53 -8.64 -5.80
C ALA A 130 2.10 -9.65 -6.79
N LYS A 131 1.29 -10.63 -7.20
CA LYS A 131 1.66 -11.51 -8.33
C LYS A 131 2.01 -10.66 -9.57
N PRO A 132 3.03 -11.07 -10.35
CA PRO A 132 3.29 -10.46 -11.65
C PRO A 132 2.05 -10.53 -12.54
N GLU A 133 1.85 -9.51 -13.38
CA GLU A 133 0.83 -9.60 -14.42
C GLU A 133 1.15 -10.76 -15.37
N PRO A 134 0.15 -11.55 -15.80
CA PRO A 134 0.36 -12.56 -16.82
C PRO A 134 0.97 -11.88 -18.06
N GLY A 135 2.21 -12.23 -18.41
CA GLY A 135 2.96 -11.65 -19.53
C GLY A 135 4.24 -10.89 -19.17
N ALA A 136 4.46 -10.51 -17.91
CA ALA A 136 5.68 -9.79 -17.50
C ALA A 136 6.92 -10.69 -17.35
N ALA A 137 6.75 -12.02 -17.34
CA ALA A 137 7.83 -12.98 -17.14
C ALA A 137 8.67 -13.27 -18.40
N SER A 138 8.27 -12.80 -19.59
CA SER A 138 9.00 -13.12 -20.83
C SER A 138 10.19 -12.19 -21.13
N GLU A 139 10.26 -10.98 -20.56
CA GLU A 139 11.34 -10.03 -20.91
C GLU A 139 12.60 -10.17 -20.05
N ALA A 140 12.51 -10.72 -18.84
CA ALA A 140 13.68 -10.88 -17.96
C ALA A 140 14.54 -12.11 -18.31
N LEU A 141 13.99 -13.07 -19.07
CA LEU A 141 14.68 -14.30 -19.50
C LEU A 141 15.27 -14.21 -20.92
N LEU A 142 15.00 -13.14 -21.66
CA LEU A 142 15.54 -12.90 -23.01
C LEU A 142 16.74 -11.94 -23.01
N ARG A 143 17.23 -11.53 -21.84
CA ARG A 143 18.38 -10.62 -21.68
C ARG A 143 19.50 -11.16 -20.78
N SER A 144 19.46 -12.46 -20.46
CA SER A 144 20.51 -13.18 -19.73
C SER A 144 21.25 -14.14 -20.65
#